data_AF-A0A7K4F3S8-F1
#
_entry.id   AF-A0A7K4F3S8-F1
#
_cell.length_a   1.000
_cell.length_b   1.000
_cell.length_c   1.000
_cell.angle_alpha   90.00
_cell.angle_beta   90.00
_cell.angle_gamma   90.00
#
_symmetry.space_group_name_H-M   'P 1'
#
loop_
_entity.id
_entity.type
_entity.pdbx_description
1 polymer ?
#
loop_
_entity_poly.entity_id
_entity_poly.type
_entity_poly.pdbx_seq_one_letter_code
_entity_poly.pdbx_strand_id
1 'polypeptide(L)' 'VSINCGVEKLDGFSGHSDYNQLMSFVQRLRPKLRRVLVNHGERKKSENLAMNIRRMYKVPAHYPQIQEAIKLF' A
#
# COMPACT_ATOMS: atom_id res chain seq x y z
N VAL A 1 23.46 2.44 -25.35
CA VAL A 1 24.47 1.62 -24.64
C VAL A 1 23.91 0.21 -24.51
N SER A 2 24.67 -0.82 -24.88
CA SER A 2 24.24 -2.22 -24.79
C SER A 2 24.75 -2.85 -23.50
N ILE A 3 23.88 -3.56 -22.78
CA ILE A 3 24.24 -4.30 -21.57
C ILE A 3 24.40 -5.77 -21.97
N ASN A 4 25.63 -6.30 -21.88
CA ASN A 4 25.97 -7.67 -22.31
C ASN A 4 26.26 -8.61 -21.13
N CYS A 5 25.84 -8.27 -19.91
CA CYS A 5 25.97 -9.10 -18.72
C CYS A 5 24.63 -9.72 -18.30
N GLY A 6 24.69 -10.81 -17.51
CA GLY A 6 23.51 -11.42 -16.90
C GLY A 6 22.88 -10.49 -15.87
N VAL A 7 21.55 -10.37 -15.92
CA VAL A 7 20.77 -9.54 -14.99
C VAL A 7 19.86 -10.45 -14.18
N GLU A 8 20.05 -10.44 -12.87
CA GLU A 8 19.22 -11.16 -11.92
C GLU A 8 18.59 -10.19 -10.91
N LYS A 9 17.35 -10.47 -10.52
CA LYS A 9 16.64 -9.70 -9.51
C LYS A 9 16.38 -10.59 -8.30
N LEU A 10 17.01 -10.24 -7.18
CA LEU A 10 16.78 -10.89 -5.91
C LEU A 10 15.72 -10.10 -5.13
N ASP A 11 14.53 -10.68 -5.03
CA ASP A 11 13.42 -10.13 -4.24
C ASP A 11 13.47 -10.62 -2.79
N GLY A 12 12.91 -9.83 -1.86
CA GLY A 12 12.80 -10.20 -0.43
C GLY A 12 13.77 -9.48 0.52
N PHE A 13 14.70 -8.66 0.02
CA PHE A 13 15.69 -7.93 0.83
C PHE A 13 15.43 -6.42 0.94
N SER A 14 14.29 -5.92 0.46
CA SER A 14 14.01 -4.47 0.41
C SER A 14 13.66 -3.84 1.76
N GLY A 15 13.44 -4.65 2.80
CA GLY A 15 12.97 -4.17 4.12
C GLY A 15 11.52 -3.67 4.14
N HIS A 16 10.85 -3.64 2.99
CA HIS A 16 9.44 -3.26 2.88
C HIS A 16 8.54 -4.48 2.99
N SER A 17 7.40 -4.30 3.65
CA SER A 17 6.37 -5.33 3.67
C SER A 17 5.83 -5.59 2.27
N ASP A 18 5.70 -6.87 1.92
CA ASP A 18 5.00 -7.29 0.71
C ASP A 18 3.49 -7.02 0.82
N TYR A 19 2.78 -7.26 -0.29
CA TYR A 19 1.34 -7.03 -0.36
C TYR A 19 0.55 -7.82 0.70
N ASN A 20 0.87 -9.09 0.92
CA ASN A 20 0.15 -9.94 1.86
C ASN A 20 0.43 -9.54 3.31
N GLN A 21 1.65 -9.11 3.58
CA GLN A 21 2.07 -8.58 4.86
C GLN A 21 1.35 -7.26 5.18
N LEU A 22 1.21 -6.35 4.21
CA LEU A 22 0.46 -5.10 4.38
C LEU A 22 -1.03 -5.36 4.67
N MET A 23 -1.67 -6.26 3.92
CA MET A 23 -3.07 -6.63 4.16
C MET A 23 -3.25 -7.25 5.54
N SER A 24 -2.37 -8.18 5.90
CA SER A 24 -2.37 -8.83 7.22
C SER A 24 -2.10 -7.84 8.35
N PHE A 25 -1.27 -6.83 8.14
CA PHE A 25 -1.05 -5.74 9.09
C PHE A 25 -2.34 -4.98 9.38
N VAL A 26 -3.06 -4.56 8.33
CA VAL A 26 -4.35 -3.87 8.49
C VAL A 26 -5.38 -4.76 9.19
N GLN A 27 -5.42 -6.05 8.87
CA GLN A 27 -6.35 -7.01 9.48
C GLN A 27 -6.13 -7.20 10.99
N ARG A 28 -4.88 -7.14 11.46
CA ARG A 28 -4.52 -7.38 12.87
C ARG A 28 -4.77 -6.20 13.79
N LEU A 29 -4.89 -4.97 13.27
CA LEU A 29 -5.05 -3.78 14.08
C LEU A 29 -6.37 -3.79 14.88
N ARG A 30 -6.28 -3.44 16.17
CA ARG A 30 -7.41 -3.34 17.11
C ARG A 30 -7.28 -2.06 17.94
N PRO A 31 -8.38 -1.35 18.24
CA PRO A 31 -9.76 -1.58 17.79
C PRO A 31 -9.93 -1.39 16.27
N LYS A 32 -11.11 -1.75 15.71
CA LYS A 32 -11.35 -1.65 14.26
C LYS A 32 -11.11 -0.22 13.78
N LEU A 33 -10.29 -0.06 12.74
CA LEU A 33 -9.93 1.24 12.18
C LEU A 33 -11.15 1.96 11.61
N ARG A 34 -11.20 3.29 11.78
CA ARG A 34 -12.25 4.16 11.20
C ARG A 34 -11.98 4.52 9.74
N ARG A 35 -10.71 4.70 9.38
CA ARG A 35 -10.25 5.07 8.03
C ARG A 35 -8.80 4.63 7.87
N VAL A 36 -8.38 4.29 6.65
CA VAL A 36 -6.99 4.03 6.26
C VAL A 36 -6.58 5.02 5.17
N LEU A 37 -5.42 5.66 5.32
CA LEU A 37 -4.82 6.47 4.26
C LEU A 37 -3.60 5.69 3.74
N VAL A 38 -3.66 5.28 2.48
CA VAL A 38 -2.54 4.62 1.81
C VAL A 38 -1.68 5.71 1.18
N ASN A 39 -0.38 5.62 1.33
CA ASN A 39 0.58 6.54 0.72
C ASN A 39 1.83 5.75 0.29
N HIS A 40 2.83 6.47 -0.22
CA HIS A 40 4.18 6.00 -0.53
C HIS A 40 4.20 4.70 -1.36
N GLY A 41 4.06 4.88 -2.66
CA GLY A 41 4.11 3.83 -3.66
C GLY A 41 3.80 4.41 -5.03
N GLU A 42 3.99 3.62 -6.08
CA GLU A 42 3.51 4.00 -7.41
C GLU A 42 1.99 4.18 -7.37
N ARG A 43 1.49 5.23 -8.03
CA ARG A 43 0.07 5.62 -8.04
C ARG A 43 -0.89 4.43 -8.18
N LYS A 44 -0.70 3.59 -9.19
CA LYS A 44 -1.56 2.42 -9.46
C LYS A 44 -1.53 1.39 -8.31
N LYS A 45 -0.35 1.15 -7.72
CA LYS A 45 -0.18 0.18 -6.63
C LYS A 45 -0.85 0.68 -5.34
N SER A 46 -0.65 1.95 -5.00
CA SER A 46 -1.27 2.57 -3.82
C SER A 46 -2.79 2.65 -3.93
N GLU A 47 -3.31 3.02 -5.11
CA GLU A 47 -4.75 3.05 -5.39
C GLU A 47 -5.38 1.64 -5.30
N ASN A 48 -4.74 0.63 -5.90
CA ASN A 48 -5.18 -0.76 -5.78
C ASN A 48 -5.17 -1.26 -4.32
N LEU A 49 -4.13 -0.94 -3.56
CA LEU A 49 -4.05 -1.31 -2.14
C LEU A 49 -5.20 -0.68 -1.33
N ALA A 50 -5.47 0.61 -1.53
CA ALA A 50 -6.60 1.28 -0.89
C ALA A 50 -7.94 0.63 -1.26
N MET A 51 -8.16 0.33 -2.55
CA MET A 51 -9.37 -0.35 -3.01
C MET A 51 -9.54 -1.74 -2.39
N ASN A 52 -8.47 -2.51 -2.29
CA ASN A 52 -8.49 -3.85 -1.69
C ASN A 52 -8.75 -3.82 -0.18
N ILE A 53 -8.12 -2.88 0.54
CA ILE A 53 -8.40 -2.66 1.98
C ILE A 53 -9.88 -2.32 2.18
N ARG A 54 -10.42 -1.42 1.35
CA ARG A 54 -11.83 -1.02 1.39
C ARG A 54 -12.77 -2.19 1.16
N ARG A 55 -12.49 -3.02 0.14
CA ARG A 55 -13.31 -4.17 -0.23
C ARG A 55 -13.25 -5.28 0.81
N MET A 56 -12.05 -5.65 1.28
CA MET A 56 -11.85 -6.80 2.17
C MET A 56 -12.24 -6.52 3.62
N TYR A 57 -11.83 -5.37 4.16
CA TYR A 57 -12.01 -5.07 5.60
C TYR A 57 -13.23 -4.19 5.88
N LYS A 58 -13.92 -3.72 4.84
CA LYS A 58 -15.06 -2.79 4.94
C LYS A 58 -14.70 -1.55 5.77
N VAL A 59 -13.48 -1.04 5.59
CA VAL A 59 -12.97 0.19 6.21
C VAL A 59 -12.73 1.21 5.10
N PRO A 60 -13.21 2.47 5.22
CA PRO A 60 -12.89 3.51 4.26
C PRO A 60 -11.38 3.64 4.08
N ALA A 61 -10.90 3.47 2.84
CA ALA A 61 -9.49 3.60 2.50
C ALA A 61 -9.32 4.52 1.29
N HIS A 62 -8.31 5.40 1.35
CA HIS A 62 -8.06 6.43 0.34
C HIS A 62 -6.57 6.57 0.06
N TYR A 63 -6.22 6.84 -1.19
CA TYR A 63 -4.88 7.27 -1.60
C TYR A 63 -4.94 8.78 -1.90
N PRO A 64 -4.47 9.65 -0.99
CA PRO A 64 -4.53 11.09 -1.18
C PRO A 64 -3.67 11.54 -2.36
N GLN A 65 -4.17 12.48 -3.15
CA GLN A 65 -3.38 13.14 -4.18
C GLN A 65 -2.46 14.20 -3.56
N ILE A 66 -1.39 14.54 -4.28
CA ILE A 66 -0.50 15.65 -3.91
C ILE A 66 -1.35 16.92 -3.77
N GLN A 67 -1.17 17.65 -2.65
CA GLN A 67 -1.93 18.85 -2.27
C GLN A 67 -3.41 18.61 -1.88
N GLU A 68 -3.85 17.36 -1.73
CA GLU A 68 -5.16 17.07 -1.16
C GLU A 68 -5.15 17.25 0.37
N ALA A 69 -6.21 17.87 0.92
CA ALA A 69 -6.41 18.00 2.35
C ALA A 69 -7.57 17.12 2.81
N ILE A 70 -7.36 16.35 3.89
CA ILE A 70 -8.36 15.41 4.42
C ILE A 70 -8.70 15.79 5.85
N LYS A 71 -9.98 16.10 6.09
CA LYS A 71 -10.51 16.32 7.45
C LYS A 71 -10.68 14.98 8.17
N LEU A 72 -10.14 14.88 9.38
CA LEU A 72 -10.17 13.66 10.21
C LEU A 72 -11.29 13.69 11.28
N PHE A 73 -11.72 14.88 11.67
CA PHE A 73 -12.74 15.16 12.69
C PHE A 73 -13.39 16.50 12.38
#